data_AF-A0A352XS80-F1
#
_entry.id   AF-A0A352XS80-F1
#
_cell.length_a   1.000
_cell.length_b   1.000
_cell.length_c   1.000
_cell.angle_alpha   90.00
_cell.angle_beta   90.00
_cell.angle_gamma   90.00
#
_symmetry.space_group_name_H-M   'P 1'
#
loop_
_entity.id
_entity.type
_entity.pdbx_description
1 polymer ?
#
loop_
_entity_poly.entity_id
_entity_poly.type
_entity_poly.pdbx_seq_one_letter_code
_entity_poly.pdbx_strand_id
1 'polypeptide(L)'
;EGIGGLGFRFTNREDWVMPNPIGLDGIYESLCPPYVTDMYEAARTLAARKFGVGGTYDPATGGPFQQSEAIKATALPYSQAQIDCIGEMAQYIYTTYGRFPARFPTILLRIYAQAHHLELEFYDRFFAEGAYLQTHAEHMQRWHA
;
A
#
# COMPACT_ATOMS: atom_id res chain seq x y z
N GLU A 1 31.15 -9.13 2.99
CA GLU A 1 30.44 -8.16 2.12
C GLU A 1 28.97 -8.19 2.52
N GLY A 2 28.32 -7.04 2.74
CA GLY A 2 26.91 -7.01 3.14
C GLY A 2 26.01 -7.54 2.02
N ILE A 3 24.84 -8.09 2.36
CA ILE A 3 23.85 -8.50 1.36
C ILE A 3 23.36 -7.23 0.65
N GLY A 4 23.65 -7.09 -0.64
CA GLY A 4 23.23 -5.94 -1.46
C GLY A 4 21.72 -5.77 -1.42
N GLY A 5 21.26 -4.80 -0.61
CA GLY A 5 19.85 -4.43 -0.48
C GLY A 5 18.87 -5.58 -0.23
N LEU A 6 19.27 -6.65 0.46
CA LEU A 6 18.44 -7.84 0.72
C LEU A 6 17.87 -8.50 -0.56
N GLY A 7 18.60 -8.42 -1.68
CA GLY A 7 18.16 -8.97 -2.98
C GLY A 7 17.22 -8.06 -3.76
N PHE A 8 16.90 -6.87 -3.26
CA PHE A 8 16.14 -5.89 -4.03
C PHE A 8 16.89 -5.45 -5.27
N ARG A 9 16.13 -5.23 -6.34
CA ARG A 9 16.55 -4.57 -7.56
C ARG A 9 16.54 -3.07 -7.36
N PHE A 10 17.58 -2.41 -7.85
CA PHE A 10 17.75 -0.95 -7.80
C PHE A 10 17.90 -0.38 -9.20
N THR A 11 17.34 0.82 -9.42
CA THR A 11 17.70 1.69 -10.53
C THR A 11 18.56 2.84 -10.03
N ASN A 12 19.43 3.37 -10.90
CA ASN A 12 20.36 4.45 -10.57
C ASN A 12 20.38 5.49 -11.69
N ARG A 13 20.63 6.75 -11.34
CA ARG A 13 20.88 7.85 -12.28
C ARG A 13 21.96 8.75 -11.67
N GLU A 14 22.80 9.35 -12.50
CA GLU A 14 23.97 10.13 -12.05
C GLU A 14 23.59 11.33 -11.17
N ASP A 15 22.43 11.92 -11.41
CA ASP A 15 21.90 13.06 -10.64
C ASP A 15 21.08 12.64 -9.40
N TRP A 16 21.01 11.35 -9.07
CA TRP A 16 20.35 10.86 -7.87
C TRP A 16 21.34 10.69 -6.71
N VAL A 17 20.95 11.19 -5.54
CA VAL A 17 21.77 11.05 -4.31
C VAL A 17 21.86 9.61 -3.83
N MET A 18 20.80 8.83 -4.03
CA MET A 18 20.69 7.45 -3.56
C MET A 18 20.09 6.56 -4.66
N PRO A 19 20.52 5.28 -4.74
CA PRO A 19 19.85 4.26 -5.53
C PRO A 19 18.35 4.17 -5.24
N ASN A 20 17.57 3.85 -6.26
CA ASN A 20 16.12 3.71 -6.16
C ASN A 20 15.72 2.22 -6.09
N PRO A 21 15.32 1.68 -4.93
CA PRO A 21 14.80 0.31 -4.85
C PRO A 21 13.44 0.23 -5.58
N ILE A 22 13.33 -0.72 -6.50
CA ILE A 22 12.13 -0.88 -7.35
C ILE A 22 11.39 -2.21 -7.13
N GLY A 23 12.01 -3.20 -6.49
CA GLY A 23 11.30 -4.42 -6.09
C GLY A 23 12.19 -5.60 -5.82
N LEU A 24 11.57 -6.70 -5.39
CA LEU A 24 12.17 -8.02 -5.23
C LEU A 24 11.42 -8.98 -6.15
N ASP A 25 12.09 -9.49 -7.17
CA ASP A 25 11.49 -10.29 -8.25
C ASP A 25 10.63 -11.44 -7.67
N GLY A 26 9.37 -11.52 -8.10
CA GLY A 26 8.40 -12.53 -7.67
C GLY A 26 7.87 -12.40 -6.23
N ILE A 27 8.33 -11.42 -5.45
CA ILE A 27 7.95 -11.26 -4.04
C ILE A 27 7.30 -9.90 -3.78
N TYR A 28 7.98 -8.82 -4.17
CA TYR A 28 7.53 -7.46 -3.87
C TYR A 28 7.90 -6.52 -5.02
N GLU A 29 7.06 -6.51 -6.04
CA GLU A 29 7.27 -5.79 -7.29
C GLU A 29 6.50 -4.47 -7.29
N SER A 30 7.20 -3.36 -7.54
CA SER A 30 6.54 -2.06 -7.66
C SER A 30 5.66 -1.97 -8.92
N LEU A 31 4.73 -1.01 -8.93
CA LEU A 31 4.02 -0.62 -10.16
C LEU A 31 4.84 0.42 -10.93
N CYS A 32 6.10 0.08 -11.23
CA CYS A 32 7.00 0.85 -12.07
C CYS A 32 7.79 -0.11 -12.97
N PRO A 33 8.27 0.34 -14.14
CA PRO A 33 9.16 -0.47 -14.97
C PRO A 33 10.39 -0.96 -14.17
N PRO A 34 10.84 -2.21 -14.42
CA PRO A 34 10.43 -3.11 -15.50
C PRO A 34 9.24 -4.04 -15.16
N TYR A 35 8.65 -3.94 -13.97
CA TYR A 35 7.56 -4.84 -13.55
C TYR A 35 6.22 -4.55 -14.23
N VAL A 36 6.11 -3.37 -14.82
CA VAL A 36 5.04 -2.97 -15.75
C VAL A 36 5.68 -2.28 -16.95
N THR A 37 5.02 -2.30 -18.10
CA THR A 37 5.53 -1.72 -19.35
C THR A 37 5.64 -0.20 -19.26
N ASP A 38 4.60 0.43 -18.69
CA ASP A 38 4.48 1.87 -18.56
C ASP A 38 3.61 2.24 -17.34
N MET A 39 3.47 3.53 -17.08
CA MET A 39 2.70 4.00 -15.93
C MET A 39 1.19 4.01 -16.18
N TYR A 40 0.73 3.85 -17.42
CA TYR A 40 -0.68 3.60 -17.71
C TYR A 40 -1.07 2.17 -17.30
N GLU A 41 -0.20 1.18 -17.54
CA GLU A 41 -0.33 -0.17 -17.02
C GLU A 41 -0.29 -0.18 -15.50
N ALA A 42 0.58 0.62 -14.87
CA ALA A 42 0.57 0.82 -13.43
C ALA A 42 -0.82 1.30 -12.93
N ALA A 43 -1.41 2.30 -13.59
CA ALA A 43 -2.72 2.83 -13.21
C ALA A 43 -3.85 1.81 -13.37
N ARG A 44 -3.88 1.08 -14.50
CA ARG A 44 -4.86 -0.01 -14.73
C ARG A 44 -4.70 -1.13 -13.71
N THR A 45 -3.46 -1.52 -13.43
CA THR A 45 -3.15 -2.57 -12.45
C THR A 45 -3.56 -2.15 -11.04
N LEU A 46 -3.31 -0.90 -10.66
CA LEU A 46 -3.79 -0.36 -9.38
C LEU A 46 -5.31 -0.39 -9.28
N ALA A 47 -6.02 0.04 -10.33
CA ALA A 47 -7.48 0.00 -10.36
C ALA A 47 -8.01 -1.43 -10.24
N ALA A 48 -7.43 -2.39 -10.97
CA ALA A 48 -7.79 -3.80 -10.88
C ALA A 48 -7.52 -4.40 -9.48
N ARG A 49 -6.38 -4.09 -8.85
CA ARG A 49 -6.08 -4.54 -7.48
C ARG A 49 -7.04 -3.96 -6.44
N LYS A 50 -7.57 -2.76 -6.67
CA LYS A 50 -8.51 -2.11 -5.76
C LYS A 50 -9.94 -2.59 -5.95
N PHE A 51 -10.42 -2.70 -7.18
CA PHE A 51 -11.84 -2.84 -7.51
C PHE A 51 -12.19 -4.07 -8.36
N GLY A 52 -11.20 -4.82 -8.85
CA GLY A 52 -11.43 -6.08 -9.57
C GLY A 52 -11.80 -7.21 -8.62
N VAL A 53 -12.11 -8.37 -9.20
CA VAL A 53 -12.40 -9.62 -8.46
C VAL A 53 -11.22 -9.97 -7.55
N GLY A 54 -11.49 -10.22 -6.28
CA GLY A 54 -10.47 -10.47 -5.26
C GLY A 54 -9.69 -9.22 -4.80
N GLY A 55 -10.07 -8.03 -5.28
CA GLY A 55 -9.42 -6.77 -4.93
C GLY A 55 -9.75 -6.27 -3.53
N THR A 56 -9.06 -5.21 -3.08
CA THR A 56 -9.22 -4.64 -1.74
C THR A 56 -10.67 -4.29 -1.38
N TYR A 57 -11.43 -3.77 -2.36
CA TYR A 57 -12.81 -3.34 -2.20
C TYR A 57 -13.82 -4.30 -2.83
N ASP A 58 -13.43 -5.52 -3.20
CA ASP A 58 -14.38 -6.54 -3.63
C ASP A 58 -15.23 -6.98 -2.40
N PRO A 59 -16.56 -6.76 -2.40
CA PRO A 59 -17.42 -7.17 -1.29
C PRO A 59 -17.39 -8.68 -1.01
N ALA A 60 -17.06 -9.50 -2.02
CA ALA A 60 -16.92 -10.94 -1.86
C ALA A 60 -15.67 -11.35 -1.05
N THR A 61 -14.72 -10.42 -0.86
CA THR A 61 -13.56 -10.65 -0.01
C THR A 61 -13.88 -10.27 1.44
N GLY A 62 -13.54 -11.16 2.39
CA GLY A 62 -13.66 -10.87 3.81
C GLY A 62 -12.83 -9.66 4.26
N GLY A 63 -13.03 -9.21 5.48
CA GLY A 63 -12.28 -8.08 6.03
C GLY A 63 -12.38 -7.98 7.54
N PRO A 64 -11.66 -7.03 8.15
CA PRO A 64 -11.57 -6.91 9.59
C PRO A 64 -12.82 -6.31 10.24
N PHE A 65 -13.71 -5.68 9.45
CA PHE A 65 -14.94 -5.07 9.95
C PHE A 65 -16.08 -6.10 10.05
N GLN A 66 -16.97 -5.93 11.03
CA GLN A 66 -18.19 -6.75 11.15
C GLN A 66 -19.06 -6.70 9.90
N GLN A 67 -19.10 -5.53 9.24
CA GLN A 67 -19.88 -5.28 8.03
C GLN A 67 -18.97 -5.05 6.81
N SER A 68 -17.89 -5.83 6.69
CA SER A 68 -16.87 -5.66 5.65
C SER A 68 -17.43 -5.63 4.23
N GLU A 69 -18.38 -6.50 3.90
CA GLU A 69 -19.06 -6.54 2.59
C GLU A 69 -19.74 -5.19 2.30
N ALA A 70 -20.61 -4.74 3.21
CA ALA A 70 -21.37 -3.50 3.06
C ALA A 70 -20.46 -2.27 2.97
N ILE A 71 -19.40 -2.20 3.77
CA ILE A 71 -18.42 -1.11 3.74
C ILE A 71 -17.68 -1.10 2.40
N LYS A 72 -17.20 -2.25 1.93
CA LYS A 72 -16.51 -2.36 0.64
C LYS A 72 -17.42 -1.99 -0.54
N ALA A 73 -18.70 -2.36 -0.48
CA ALA A 73 -19.68 -2.01 -1.51
C ALA A 73 -19.91 -0.49 -1.66
N THR A 74 -19.53 0.32 -0.67
CA THR A 74 -19.58 1.79 -0.79
C THR A 74 -18.43 2.39 -1.63
N ALA A 75 -17.36 1.62 -1.87
CA ALA A 75 -16.21 2.10 -2.61
C ALA A 75 -16.50 2.09 -4.11
N LEU A 76 -16.55 3.27 -4.72
CA LEU A 76 -16.82 3.41 -6.15
C LEU A 76 -15.56 3.11 -6.98
N PRO A 77 -15.66 2.23 -7.99
CA PRO A 77 -14.57 2.01 -8.94
C PRO A 77 -14.18 3.29 -9.67
N TYR A 78 -12.92 3.37 -10.09
CA TYR A 78 -12.46 4.46 -10.94
C TYR A 78 -13.10 4.40 -12.32
N SER A 79 -13.54 5.55 -12.84
CA SER A 79 -13.91 5.67 -14.24
C SER A 79 -12.68 5.55 -15.14
N GLN A 80 -12.89 5.22 -16.42
CA GLN A 80 -11.78 5.15 -17.38
C GLN A 80 -11.01 6.47 -17.45
N ALA A 81 -11.72 7.61 -17.47
CA ALA A 81 -11.10 8.93 -17.47
C ALA A 81 -10.23 9.19 -16.22
N GLN A 82 -10.61 8.66 -15.06
CA GLN A 82 -9.79 8.75 -13.85
C GLN A 82 -8.53 7.87 -13.95
N ILE A 83 -8.66 6.66 -14.48
CA ILE A 83 -7.52 5.75 -14.70
C ILE A 83 -6.53 6.38 -15.69
N ASP A 84 -7.02 6.93 -16.80
CA ASP A 84 -6.20 7.57 -17.83
C ASP A 84 -5.48 8.81 -17.26
N CYS A 85 -6.18 9.63 -16.46
CA CYS A 85 -5.58 10.78 -15.79
C CYS A 85 -4.46 10.37 -14.82
N ILE A 86 -4.68 9.32 -14.01
CA ILE A 86 -3.66 8.78 -13.10
C ILE A 86 -2.45 8.29 -13.91
N GLY A 87 -2.69 7.55 -14.98
CA GLY A 87 -1.66 7.03 -15.87
C GLY A 87 -0.83 8.15 -16.50
N GLU A 88 -1.48 9.19 -17.02
CA GLU A 88 -0.83 10.36 -17.64
C GLU A 88 0.08 11.09 -16.64
N MET A 89 -0.44 11.40 -15.44
CA MET A 89 0.35 12.08 -14.41
C MET A 89 1.55 11.24 -13.97
N ALA A 90 1.33 9.94 -13.75
CA ALA A 90 2.39 9.02 -13.33
C ALA A 90 3.43 8.83 -14.45
N GLN A 91 3.00 8.74 -15.71
CA GLN A 91 3.87 8.64 -16.87
C GLN A 91 4.71 9.89 -17.04
N TYR A 92 4.12 11.07 -16.92
CA TYR A 92 4.85 12.33 -16.95
C TYR A 92 5.95 12.37 -15.88
N ILE A 93 5.63 11.99 -14.64
CA ILE A 93 6.60 11.89 -13.55
C ILE A 93 7.72 10.91 -13.91
N TYR A 94 7.37 9.70 -14.34
CA TYR A 94 8.35 8.67 -14.68
C TYR A 94 9.27 9.10 -15.83
N THR A 95 8.71 9.62 -16.92
CA THR A 95 9.47 10.12 -18.08
C THR A 95 10.40 11.28 -17.70
N THR A 96 9.93 12.21 -16.85
CA THR A 96 10.71 13.39 -16.45
C THR A 96 11.83 13.03 -15.47
N TYR A 97 11.53 12.19 -14.47
CA TYR A 97 12.43 11.96 -13.35
C TYR A 97 13.14 10.60 -13.39
N GLY A 98 12.79 9.70 -14.32
CA GLY A 98 13.33 8.35 -14.44
C GLY A 98 12.86 7.38 -13.35
N ARG A 99 11.94 7.80 -12.47
CA ARG A 99 11.36 7.01 -11.39
C ARG A 99 10.04 7.59 -10.91
N PHE A 100 9.26 6.78 -10.21
CA PHE A 100 8.07 7.22 -9.51
C PHE A 100 8.09 6.74 -8.05
N PRO A 101 7.75 7.60 -7.07
CA PRO A 101 7.52 9.04 -7.21
C PRO A 101 8.82 9.81 -7.49
N ALA A 102 8.73 11.07 -7.94
CA ALA A 102 9.89 11.84 -8.44
C ALA A 102 11.08 11.93 -7.46
N ARG A 103 10.81 12.18 -6.17
CA ARG A 103 11.83 12.55 -5.18
C ARG A 103 12.04 11.52 -4.07
N PHE A 104 11.10 10.61 -3.85
CA PHE A 104 11.21 9.54 -2.86
C PHE A 104 11.56 8.22 -3.55
N PRO A 105 12.18 7.25 -2.85
CA PRO A 105 12.39 5.94 -3.43
C PRO A 105 11.04 5.27 -3.74
N THR A 106 10.99 4.52 -4.83
CA THR A 106 9.79 3.79 -5.28
C THR A 106 9.29 2.84 -4.20
N ILE A 107 10.20 2.21 -3.47
CA ILE A 107 9.90 1.42 -2.28
C ILE A 107 10.57 2.09 -1.08
N LEU A 108 9.76 2.44 -0.09
CA LEU A 108 10.21 3.09 1.13
C LEU A 108 9.70 2.32 2.34
N LEU A 109 10.61 1.91 3.22
CA LEU A 109 10.27 1.47 4.57
C LEU A 109 10.60 2.60 5.55
N ARG A 110 9.58 3.19 6.16
CA ARG A 110 9.77 4.09 7.30
C ARG A 110 9.63 3.32 8.59
N ILE A 111 10.58 3.48 9.49
CA ILE A 111 10.45 2.99 10.87
C ILE A 111 9.48 3.96 11.57
N TYR A 112 8.39 3.42 12.09
CA TYR A 112 7.38 4.17 12.83
C TYR A 112 7.08 3.44 14.13
N ALA A 113 7.17 4.15 15.25
CA ALA A 113 6.76 3.66 16.57
C ALA A 113 5.74 4.64 17.13
N GLN A 114 4.57 4.12 17.49
CA GLN A 114 3.49 4.88 18.12
C GLN A 114 3.06 4.17 19.39
N ALA A 115 3.01 4.92 20.49
CA ALA A 115 2.39 4.49 21.73
C ALA A 115 1.09 5.28 21.91
N HIS A 116 -0.02 4.58 22.10
CA HIS A 116 -1.33 5.19 22.39
C HIS A 116 -2.19 4.21 23.20
N HIS A 117 -3.21 4.73 23.88
CA HIS A 117 -4.27 3.90 24.44
C HIS A 117 -5.29 3.61 23.33
N LEU A 118 -5.53 2.32 23.09
CA LEU A 118 -6.52 1.88 22.11
C LEU A 118 -7.92 2.09 22.67
N GLU A 119 -8.82 2.70 21.90
CA GLU A 119 -10.24 2.82 22.26
C GLU A 119 -10.96 1.50 21.94
N LEU A 120 -11.05 0.62 22.93
CA LEU A 120 -11.57 -0.75 22.72
C LEU A 120 -13.02 -0.78 22.24
N GLU A 121 -13.87 0.12 22.74
CA GLU A 121 -15.30 0.18 22.42
C GLU A 121 -15.58 0.37 20.92
N PHE A 122 -14.74 1.15 20.22
CA PHE A 122 -14.86 1.30 18.77
C PHE A 122 -14.56 -0.01 18.03
N TYR A 123 -13.53 -0.73 18.45
CA TYR A 123 -13.20 -2.01 17.83
C TYR A 123 -14.25 -3.08 18.15
N ASP A 124 -14.75 -3.14 19.39
CA ASP A 124 -15.82 -4.05 19.79
C ASP A 124 -17.11 -3.82 18.97
N ARG A 125 -17.38 -2.56 18.62
CA ARG A 125 -18.56 -2.19 17.86
C ARG A 125 -18.44 -2.43 16.36
N PHE A 126 -17.27 -2.22 15.76
CA PHE A 126 -17.13 -2.18 14.30
C PHE A 126 -16.26 -3.28 13.70
N PHE A 127 -15.45 -3.97 14.49
CA PHE A 127 -14.52 -4.99 14.03
C PHE A 127 -14.95 -6.41 14.44
N ALA A 128 -14.49 -7.38 13.67
CA ALA A 128 -14.59 -8.79 14.01
C ALA A 128 -13.68 -9.13 15.20
N GLU A 129 -13.95 -10.27 15.84
CA GLU A 129 -13.11 -10.78 16.92
C GLU A 129 -11.63 -10.89 16.49
N GLY A 130 -10.72 -10.53 17.38
CA GLY A 130 -9.28 -10.50 17.10
C GLY A 130 -8.74 -9.15 16.58
N ALA A 131 -9.56 -8.09 16.60
CA ALA A 131 -9.14 -6.74 16.20
C ALA A 131 -8.02 -6.15 17.07
N TYR A 132 -7.90 -6.62 18.32
CA TYR A 132 -6.83 -6.25 19.23
C TYR A 132 -6.45 -7.43 20.13
N LEU A 133 -5.21 -7.40 20.64
CA LEU A 133 -4.69 -8.41 21.57
C LEU A 133 -5.25 -8.25 22.98
N GLN A 134 -5.30 -9.34 23.75
CA GLN A 134 -5.65 -9.35 25.18
C GLN A 134 -4.82 -8.36 26.02
N THR A 135 -3.57 -8.11 25.63
CA THR A 135 -2.72 -7.11 26.29
C THR A 135 -3.27 -5.68 26.18
N HIS A 136 -4.02 -5.36 25.12
CA HIS A 136 -4.71 -4.08 25.00
C HIS A 136 -5.96 -4.06 25.88
N ALA A 137 -6.72 -5.16 25.90
CA ALA A 137 -7.94 -5.29 26.71
C ALA A 137 -7.69 -5.04 28.20
N GLU A 138 -6.58 -5.57 28.70
CA GLU A 138 -6.23 -5.51 30.12
C GLU A 138 -5.33 -4.31 30.48
N HIS A 139 -5.04 -3.43 29.52
CA HIS A 139 -4.07 -2.35 29.71
C HIS A 139 -4.41 -1.43 30.88
N MET A 140 -5.65 -0.94 30.94
CA MET A 140 -6.08 -0.02 31.99
C MET A 140 -5.99 -0.67 33.38
N GLN A 141 -6.37 -1.94 33.49
CA GLN A 141 -6.28 -2.68 34.75
C GLN A 141 -4.82 -2.92 35.16
N ARG A 142 -3.93 -3.25 34.22
CA ARG A 142 -2.55 -3.63 34.53
C ARG A 142 -1.64 -2.43 34.82
N TRP A 143 -1.88 -1.30 34.17
CA TRP A 143 -0.95 -0.16 34.18
C TRP A 143 -1.48 1.11 34.84
N HIS A 144 -2.80 1.21 35.09
CA HIS A 144 -3.44 2.42 35.60
C HIS A 144 -4.35 2.20 36.82
N ALA A 145 -4.34 1.00 37.41
CA ALA A 145 -5.09 0.64 38.61
C ALA A 145 -4.28 0.88 39.90
#